data_AF-A0A409WW39-F1
#
_entry.id   AF-A0A409WW39-F1
#
_cell.length_a   1.000
_cell.length_b   1.000
_cell.length_c   1.000
_cell.angle_alpha   90.00
_cell.angle_beta   90.00
_cell.angle_gamma   90.00
#
_symmetry.space_group_name_H-M   'P 1'
#
loop_
_entity.id
_entity.type
_entity.pdbx_description
1 polymer ?
#
loop_
_entity_poly.entity_id
_entity_poly.type
_entity_poly.pdbx_seq_one_letter_code
_entity_poly.pdbx_strand_id
1 'polypeptide(L)'
;MAGPYISEGPKTVLTDFWKNNCADDPEFAFEQYVQMYHSCFMPATSPGPYGLRSSSYFHREGIRECRERLLTRQNTEISAGASQEKVDDLLELGLRVASGTHLKFDEATGIALFQRVVQGDYAKAKKAIAASLICQCLKRRLLDSTQQFDTIEAFKWADLSCEYGLFSHCSLHLVLLYDRLGKAPLDRGNFAKFTHIWTAYDNFREETGLQRPRSRYCENCYKKPRRRSLLKRCAGDCIPDNKPVYCGRKCQKEHWSKYRQWCKFETVDTDSEWTTDSEREDWEYSEGEGAPELPDVPPGSKVEINFASCRH
;
A
#
# COMPACT_ATOMS: atom_id res chain seq x y z
N MET A 1 44.62 0.51 5.05
CA MET A 1 43.33 -0.19 5.22
C MET A 1 42.43 0.70 6.05
N ALA A 2 41.61 1.52 5.41
CA ALA A 2 40.63 2.36 6.10
C ALA A 2 39.35 1.52 6.27
N GLY A 3 38.98 1.23 7.52
CA GLY A 3 37.71 0.57 7.83
C GLY A 3 36.52 1.47 7.46
N PRO A 4 35.34 0.89 7.20
CA PRO A 4 34.16 1.68 6.85
C PRO A 4 33.74 2.51 8.06
N TYR A 5 33.79 3.84 7.89
CA TYR A 5 33.25 4.81 8.83
C TYR A 5 31.72 4.69 8.79
N ILE A 6 31.13 3.94 9.72
CA ILE A 6 29.68 3.92 9.93
C ILE A 6 29.37 5.20 10.71
N SER A 7 28.91 6.24 10.01
CA SER A 7 28.42 7.45 10.66
C SER A 7 27.22 7.08 11.53
N GLU A 8 27.33 7.33 12.83
CA GLU A 8 26.20 7.28 13.75
C GLU A 8 25.21 8.37 13.37
N GLY A 9 24.21 8.03 12.55
CA GLY A 9 23.10 8.92 12.23
C GLY A 9 22.25 9.21 13.47
N PRO A 10 21.48 10.32 13.47
CA PRO A 10 20.67 10.73 14.61
C PRO A 10 19.58 9.69 14.91
N LYS A 11 19.69 9.00 16.06
CA LYS A 11 18.90 7.80 16.40
C LYS A 11 17.55 8.05 17.11
N THR A 12 17.09 9.28 17.29
CA THR A 12 15.98 9.54 18.26
C THR A 12 14.84 10.45 17.80
N VAL A 13 14.88 11.04 16.60
CA VAL A 13 14.03 12.21 16.30
C VAL A 13 12.52 11.89 16.13
N LEU A 14 12.13 10.68 15.71
CA LEU A 14 10.75 10.39 15.29
C LEU A 14 9.90 9.60 16.30
N THR A 15 10.45 8.73 17.15
CA THR A 15 9.68 8.19 18.28
C THR A 15 9.27 9.28 19.26
N ASP A 16 10.11 10.31 19.39
CA ASP A 16 9.79 11.51 20.15
C ASP A 16 8.76 12.36 19.42
N PHE A 17 8.73 12.36 18.07
CA PHE A 17 7.69 13.05 17.29
C PHE A 17 6.29 12.57 17.68
N TRP A 18 6.02 11.26 17.69
CA TRP A 18 4.69 10.77 18.04
C TRP A 18 4.34 11.02 19.50
N LYS A 19 5.29 10.81 20.41
CA LYS A 19 5.07 11.05 21.85
C LYS A 19 4.77 12.52 22.15
N ASN A 20 5.51 13.44 21.53
CA ASN A 20 5.38 14.86 21.77
C ASN A 20 4.10 15.40 21.10
N ASN A 21 3.83 15.04 19.84
CA ASN A 21 2.64 15.54 19.14
C ASN A 21 1.33 14.93 19.68
N CYS A 22 1.28 13.65 20.06
CA CYS A 22 0.06 13.08 20.64
C CYS A 22 -0.25 13.65 22.04
N ALA A 23 0.76 14.06 22.81
CA ALA A 23 0.56 14.65 24.12
C ALA A 23 0.10 16.12 24.04
N ASP A 24 0.63 16.86 23.07
CA ASP A 24 0.43 18.30 22.95
C ASP A 24 -0.70 18.68 21.97
N ASP A 25 -1.14 17.77 21.09
CA ASP A 25 -2.19 17.99 20.09
C ASP A 25 -3.29 16.90 20.13
N PRO A 26 -4.45 17.19 20.75
CA PRO A 26 -5.59 16.28 20.78
C PRO A 26 -6.20 15.95 19.41
N GLU A 27 -6.13 16.86 18.44
CA GLU A 27 -6.69 16.61 17.10
C GLU A 27 -5.79 15.63 16.35
N PHE A 28 -4.46 15.76 16.49
CA PHE A 28 -3.51 14.78 15.95
C PHE A 28 -3.73 13.37 16.54
N ALA A 29 -3.95 13.27 17.85
CA ALA A 29 -4.28 11.99 18.49
C ALA A 29 -5.59 11.39 17.92
N PHE A 30 -6.62 12.22 17.74
CA PHE A 30 -7.89 11.82 17.13
C PHE A 30 -7.71 11.34 15.68
N GLU A 31 -6.90 12.03 14.87
CA GLU A 31 -6.57 11.59 13.52
C GLU A 31 -5.90 10.20 13.50
N GLN A 32 -4.98 9.95 14.45
CA GLN A 32 -4.35 8.64 14.60
C GLN A 32 -5.36 7.54 14.96
N TYR A 33 -6.29 7.83 15.86
CA TYR A 33 -7.36 6.92 16.22
C TYR A 33 -8.22 6.56 15.00
N VAL A 34 -8.68 7.58 14.25
CA VAL A 34 -9.49 7.40 13.03
C VAL A 34 -8.72 6.60 11.99
N GLN A 35 -7.44 6.92 11.78
CA GLN A 35 -6.59 6.21 10.84
C GLN A 35 -6.44 4.73 11.21
N MET A 36 -6.14 4.43 12.47
CA MET A 36 -6.01 3.06 12.96
C MET A 36 -7.33 2.30 12.82
N TYR A 37 -8.46 2.92 13.18
CA TYR A 37 -9.78 2.32 13.07
C TYR A 37 -10.10 1.95 11.62
N HIS A 38 -10.06 2.92 10.70
CA HIS A 38 -10.39 2.66 9.29
C HIS A 38 -9.38 1.72 8.61
N SER A 39 -8.10 1.81 8.96
CA SER A 39 -7.08 0.99 8.31
C SER A 39 -7.09 -0.47 8.77
N CYS A 40 -7.60 -0.76 9.96
CA CYS A 40 -7.48 -2.07 10.60
C CYS A 40 -8.80 -2.82 10.76
N PHE A 41 -9.95 -2.13 10.73
CA PHE A 41 -11.26 -2.78 10.90
C PHE A 41 -11.90 -3.18 9.57
N MET A 42 -11.52 -2.52 8.48
CA MET A 42 -12.13 -2.72 7.17
C MET A 42 -11.26 -3.60 6.25
N PRO A 43 -11.86 -4.52 5.49
CA PRO A 43 -11.17 -5.23 4.41
C PRO A 43 -10.60 -4.26 3.38
N ALA A 44 -9.44 -4.56 2.82
CA ALA A 44 -8.76 -3.74 1.82
C ALA A 44 -9.57 -3.58 0.51
N THR A 45 -10.46 -4.53 0.22
CA THR A 45 -11.41 -4.51 -0.92
C THR A 45 -12.56 -3.54 -0.72
N SER A 46 -12.82 -3.11 0.53
CA SER A 46 -13.79 -2.05 0.79
C SER A 46 -13.33 -0.78 0.08
N PRO A 47 -14.24 0.11 -0.36
CA PRO A 47 -13.89 1.42 -0.86
C PRO A 47 -13.03 2.13 0.19
N GLY A 48 -11.71 2.12 -0.04
CA GLY A 48 -10.78 2.57 0.97
C GLY A 48 -10.84 4.09 1.16
N PRO A 49 -10.39 4.60 2.32
CA PRO A 49 -10.21 6.04 2.52
C PRO A 49 -9.17 6.66 1.58
N TYR A 50 -8.42 5.82 0.85
CA TYR A 50 -7.33 6.20 -0.04
C TYR A 50 -7.62 5.78 -1.48
N GLY A 51 -8.83 6.02 -1.99
CA GLY A 51 -8.98 6.13 -3.44
C GLY A 51 -7.89 7.06 -3.96
N LEU A 52 -7.01 6.56 -4.85
CA LEU A 52 -5.75 7.21 -5.28
C LEU A 52 -5.88 8.67 -5.77
N ARG A 53 -7.11 9.17 -5.94
CA ARG A 53 -7.45 10.52 -6.39
C ARG A 53 -8.25 11.38 -5.40
N SER A 54 -8.61 10.90 -4.22
CA SER A 54 -9.42 11.69 -3.28
C SER A 54 -8.91 11.56 -1.85
N SER A 55 -7.81 12.26 -1.55
CA SER A 55 -7.28 12.35 -0.18
C SER A 55 -8.14 13.21 0.76
N SER A 56 -9.25 13.79 0.28
CA SER A 56 -10.08 14.73 1.04
C SER A 56 -11.42 14.14 1.50
N TYR A 57 -11.78 12.95 1.05
CA TYR A 57 -13.03 12.29 1.40
C TYR A 57 -12.76 11.03 2.21
N PHE A 58 -12.31 11.24 3.45
CA PHE A 58 -12.83 10.34 4.48
C PHE A 58 -14.36 10.33 4.36
N HIS A 59 -14.98 9.16 4.47
CA HIS A 59 -16.42 9.08 4.63
C HIS A 59 -16.74 9.91 5.89
N ARG A 60 -17.29 11.13 5.74
CA ARG A 60 -17.63 12.03 6.86
C ARG A 60 -18.38 11.29 7.97
N GLU A 61 -19.14 10.29 7.56
CA GLU A 61 -19.87 9.36 8.41
C GLU A 61 -19.00 8.50 9.32
N GLY A 62 -17.91 7.90 8.82
CA GLY A 62 -17.01 7.08 9.65
C GLY A 62 -16.21 7.90 10.65
N ILE A 63 -15.77 9.10 10.26
CA ILE A 63 -15.18 10.07 11.21
C ILE A 63 -16.20 10.48 12.26
N ARG A 64 -17.44 10.80 11.85
CA ARG A 64 -18.53 11.17 12.76
C ARG A 64 -18.81 10.06 13.76
N GLU A 65 -18.89 8.81 13.32
CA GLU A 65 -19.09 7.63 14.19
C GLU A 65 -17.92 7.46 15.18
N CYS A 66 -16.67 7.58 14.72
CA CYS A 66 -15.51 7.56 15.61
C CYS A 66 -15.57 8.66 16.66
N ARG A 67 -15.91 9.89 16.25
CA ARG A 67 -16.03 11.04 17.15
C ARG A 67 -17.17 10.85 18.15
N GLU A 68 -18.33 10.39 17.70
CA GLU A 68 -19.49 10.11 18.56
C GLU A 68 -19.18 9.01 19.59
N ARG A 69 -18.52 7.93 19.19
CA ARG A 69 -18.07 6.86 20.08
C ARG A 69 -17.08 7.34 21.13
N LEU A 70 -16.15 8.22 20.76
CA LEU A 70 -15.21 8.83 21.71
C LEU A 70 -15.91 9.73 22.73
N LEU A 71 -16.89 10.52 22.28
CA LEU A 71 -17.65 11.44 23.13
C LEU A 71 -18.61 10.71 24.08
N THR A 72 -19.20 9.60 23.64
CA THR A 72 -20.24 8.89 24.39
C THR A 72 -19.69 7.91 25.41
N ARG A 73 -18.50 7.31 25.17
CA ARG A 73 -17.93 6.28 26.05
C ARG A 73 -16.80 6.82 26.92
N GLN A 74 -17.02 6.81 28.24
CA GLN A 74 -16.04 7.26 29.21
C GLN A 74 -14.88 6.27 29.38
N ASN A 75 -13.67 6.80 29.58
CA ASN A 75 -12.47 5.98 29.78
C ASN A 75 -12.60 5.04 30.99
N THR A 76 -13.31 5.46 32.04
CA THR A 76 -13.56 4.66 33.27
C THR A 76 -14.38 3.42 32.97
N GLU A 77 -15.46 3.56 32.19
CA GLU A 77 -16.32 2.46 31.75
C GLU A 77 -15.53 1.47 30.88
N ILE A 78 -14.79 1.98 29.89
CA ILE A 78 -13.97 1.15 28.99
C ILE A 78 -12.89 0.41 29.78
N SER A 79 -12.21 1.08 30.71
CA SER A 79 -11.17 0.46 31.55
C SER A 79 -11.75 -0.61 32.47
N ALA A 80 -12.94 -0.40 33.03
CA ALA A 80 -13.65 -1.38 33.83
C ALA A 80 -14.06 -2.60 32.99
N GLY A 81 -14.58 -2.39 31.78
CA GLY A 81 -14.92 -3.48 30.86
C GLY A 81 -13.72 -4.27 30.37
N ALA A 82 -12.61 -3.60 30.05
CA ALA A 82 -11.34 -4.23 29.69
C ALA A 82 -10.77 -5.08 30.85
N SER A 83 -10.92 -4.63 32.09
CA SER A 83 -10.57 -5.41 33.29
C SER A 83 -11.46 -6.65 33.47
N GLN A 84 -12.67 -6.63 32.90
CA GLN A 84 -13.60 -7.76 32.86
C GLN A 84 -13.44 -8.61 31.59
N GLU A 85 -12.35 -8.46 30.83
CA GLU A 85 -12.10 -9.21 29.59
C GLU A 85 -13.20 -9.02 28.52
N LYS A 86 -13.88 -7.87 28.51
CA LYS A 86 -14.80 -7.53 27.41
C LYS A 86 -13.98 -7.15 26.19
N VAL A 87 -14.09 -7.95 25.14
CA VAL A 87 -13.25 -7.84 23.93
C VAL A 87 -13.31 -6.46 23.26
N ASP A 88 -14.50 -5.87 23.15
CA ASP A 88 -14.66 -4.55 22.53
C ASP A 88 -14.02 -3.44 23.36
N ASP A 89 -14.03 -3.58 24.68
CA ASP A 89 -13.39 -2.63 25.59
C ASP A 89 -11.87 -2.80 25.61
N LEU A 90 -11.35 -4.03 25.47
CA LEU A 90 -9.91 -4.27 25.27
C LEU A 90 -9.40 -3.62 23.98
N LEU A 91 -10.13 -3.79 22.87
CA LEU A 91 -9.78 -3.18 21.59
C LEU A 91 -9.85 -1.66 21.65
N GLU A 92 -10.93 -1.10 22.22
CA GLU A 92 -11.09 0.35 22.35
C GLU A 92 -10.04 0.97 23.28
N LEU A 93 -9.77 0.35 24.44
CA LEU A 93 -8.74 0.81 25.37
C LEU A 93 -7.37 0.78 24.70
N GLY A 94 -7.03 -0.34 24.05
CA GLY A 94 -5.77 -0.48 23.33
C GLY A 94 -5.61 0.57 22.23
N LEU A 95 -6.68 0.89 21.50
CA LEU A 95 -6.70 1.91 20.46
C LEU A 95 -6.48 3.32 21.02
N ARG A 96 -7.17 3.69 22.11
CA ARG A 96 -6.99 4.98 22.78
C ARG A 96 -5.57 5.15 23.32
N VAL A 97 -5.05 4.12 24.00
CA VAL A 97 -3.69 4.13 24.55
C VAL A 97 -2.62 4.17 23.43
N ALA A 98 -2.80 3.42 22.34
CA ALA A 98 -1.84 3.38 21.22
C ALA A 98 -1.91 4.59 20.28
N SER A 99 -2.94 5.43 20.37
CA SER A 99 -3.10 6.68 19.62
C SER A 99 -2.85 7.93 20.47
N GLY A 100 -2.91 7.81 21.81
CA GLY A 100 -2.90 8.97 22.71
C GLY A 100 -4.26 9.68 22.81
N THR A 101 -5.34 9.06 22.33
CA THR A 101 -6.66 9.69 22.30
C THR A 101 -7.34 9.58 23.66
N HIS A 102 -7.51 10.73 24.33
CA HIS A 102 -8.08 10.85 25.69
C HIS A 102 -7.32 10.10 26.79
N LEU A 103 -6.21 9.45 26.48
CA LEU A 103 -5.35 8.71 27.39
C LEU A 103 -3.90 9.02 27.03
N LYS A 104 -2.99 8.88 28.01
CA LYS A 104 -1.56 9.03 27.74
C LYS A 104 -1.11 8.01 26.70
N PHE A 105 -0.41 8.47 25.67
CA PHE A 105 0.16 7.59 24.65
C PHE A 105 1.14 6.58 25.27
N ASP A 106 0.85 5.30 25.08
CA ASP A 106 1.70 4.19 25.49
C ASP A 106 1.51 3.00 24.53
N GLU A 107 2.24 3.03 23.42
CA GLU A 107 2.13 1.99 22.39
C GLU A 107 2.39 0.58 22.90
N ALA A 108 3.30 0.40 23.88
CA ALA A 108 3.61 -0.92 24.42
C ALA A 108 2.40 -1.51 25.18
N THR A 109 1.76 -0.70 26.03
CA THR A 109 0.53 -1.10 26.72
C THR A 109 -0.61 -1.35 25.73
N GLY A 110 -0.75 -0.52 24.70
CA GLY A 110 -1.74 -0.74 23.63
C GLY A 110 -1.53 -2.07 22.90
N ILE A 111 -0.29 -2.39 22.51
CA ILE A 111 0.06 -3.68 21.90
C ILE A 111 -0.25 -4.86 22.84
N ALA A 112 0.07 -4.74 24.13
CA ALA A 112 -0.21 -5.79 25.11
C ALA A 112 -1.72 -6.08 25.23
N LEU A 113 -2.57 -5.05 25.19
CA LEU A 113 -4.02 -5.20 25.18
C LEU A 113 -4.51 -5.93 23.92
N PHE A 114 -3.98 -5.60 22.75
CA PHE A 114 -4.30 -6.31 21.51
C PHE A 114 -3.82 -7.77 21.54
N GLN A 115 -2.63 -8.04 22.09
CA GLN A 115 -2.10 -9.40 22.22
C GLN A 115 -2.98 -10.26 23.11
N ARG A 116 -3.55 -9.71 24.19
CA ARG A 116 -4.55 -10.40 25.02
C ARG A 116 -5.77 -10.82 24.20
N VAL A 117 -6.27 -9.96 23.32
CA VAL A 117 -7.39 -10.30 22.41
C VAL A 117 -7.01 -11.40 21.43
N VAL A 118 -5.80 -11.39 20.87
CA VAL A 118 -5.37 -12.46 19.95
C VAL A 118 -5.24 -13.81 20.66
N GLN A 119 -4.70 -13.82 21.88
CA GLN A 119 -4.43 -15.03 22.67
C GLN A 119 -5.67 -15.57 23.39
N GLY A 120 -6.67 -14.73 23.69
CA GLY A 120 -7.88 -15.13 24.39
C GLY A 120 -8.86 -15.96 23.56
N ASP A 121 -9.93 -16.46 24.18
CA ASP A 121 -10.98 -17.22 23.51
C ASP A 121 -12.08 -16.32 22.95
N TYR A 122 -11.72 -15.55 21.92
CA TYR A 122 -12.61 -14.61 21.25
C TYR A 122 -12.90 -15.00 19.80
N ALA A 123 -13.98 -14.44 19.23
CA ALA A 123 -14.34 -14.64 17.84
C ALA A 123 -13.18 -14.25 16.89
N LYS A 124 -12.96 -15.04 15.83
CA LYS A 124 -11.88 -14.84 14.85
C LYS A 124 -11.83 -13.41 14.32
N ALA A 125 -12.98 -12.80 14.01
CA ALA A 125 -13.05 -11.42 13.53
C ALA A 125 -12.38 -10.41 14.48
N LYS A 126 -12.57 -10.57 15.81
CA LYS A 126 -11.95 -9.69 16.81
C LYS A 126 -10.44 -9.92 16.91
N LYS A 127 -10.01 -11.19 16.83
CA LYS A 127 -8.58 -11.55 16.76
C LYS A 127 -7.91 -10.98 15.52
N ALA A 128 -8.58 -11.01 14.38
CA ALA A 128 -8.11 -10.45 13.12
C ALA A 128 -7.85 -8.94 13.24
N ILE A 129 -8.84 -8.20 13.79
CA ILE A 129 -8.73 -6.77 14.06
C ILE A 129 -7.56 -6.46 15.00
N ALA A 130 -7.44 -7.19 16.12
CA ALA A 130 -6.36 -7.01 17.08
C ALA A 130 -4.98 -7.22 16.44
N ALA A 131 -4.81 -8.28 15.64
CA ALA A 131 -3.59 -8.55 14.91
C ALA A 131 -3.27 -7.43 13.89
N SER A 132 -4.28 -6.93 13.17
CA SER A 132 -4.13 -5.79 12.26
C SER A 132 -3.72 -4.50 13.00
N LEU A 133 -4.24 -4.26 14.20
CA LEU A 133 -3.87 -3.10 15.01
C LEU A 133 -2.41 -3.17 15.48
N ILE A 134 -1.95 -4.35 15.92
CA ILE A 134 -0.53 -4.57 16.26
C ILE A 134 0.35 -4.32 15.02
N CYS A 135 -0.04 -4.85 13.87
CA CYS A 135 0.65 -4.59 12.60
C CYS A 135 0.74 -3.08 12.32
N GLN A 136 -0.33 -2.31 12.54
CA GLN A 136 -0.33 -0.87 12.31
C GLN A 136 0.65 -0.14 13.25
N CYS A 137 0.68 -0.47 14.54
CA CYS A 137 1.64 0.08 15.49
C CYS A 137 3.09 -0.21 15.05
N LEU A 138 3.40 -1.46 14.71
CA LEU A 138 4.73 -1.86 14.23
C LEU A 138 5.09 -1.20 12.89
N LYS A 139 4.12 -1.05 11.98
CA LYS A 139 4.31 -0.38 10.69
C LYS A 139 4.65 1.11 10.85
N ARG A 140 4.07 1.82 11.82
CA ARG A 140 4.44 3.23 12.09
C ARG A 140 5.94 3.36 12.37
N ARG A 141 6.49 2.44 13.18
CA ARG A 141 7.93 2.36 13.44
C ARG A 141 8.78 2.17 12.18
N LEU A 142 8.23 1.53 11.13
CA LEU A 142 8.93 1.35 9.83
C LEU A 142 9.15 2.66 9.07
N LEU A 143 8.27 3.65 9.25
CA LEU A 143 8.37 4.94 8.56
C LEU A 143 9.34 5.90 9.27
N ASP A 144 9.70 5.60 10.53
CA ASP A 144 10.35 6.52 11.48
C ASP A 144 11.89 6.39 11.59
N SER A 145 12.57 5.73 10.64
CA SER A 145 14.04 5.79 10.40
C SER A 145 14.97 4.67 10.93
N THR A 146 16.10 4.53 10.21
CA THR A 146 17.48 4.11 10.56
C THR A 146 17.78 2.79 11.30
N GLN A 147 16.86 2.16 12.02
CA GLN A 147 17.13 0.87 12.69
C GLN A 147 16.86 -0.31 11.76
N GLN A 148 17.64 -1.41 11.92
CA GLN A 148 17.33 -2.70 11.31
C GLN A 148 15.92 -3.12 11.75
N PHE A 149 14.98 -2.90 10.86
CA PHE A 149 13.57 -2.95 11.14
C PHE A 149 13.07 -4.36 11.47
N ASP A 150 12.18 -4.47 12.46
CA ASP A 150 11.40 -5.68 12.71
C ASP A 150 10.21 -5.79 11.74
N THR A 151 10.51 -5.66 10.46
CA THR A 151 9.57 -5.93 9.36
C THR A 151 9.01 -7.35 9.49
N ILE A 152 9.79 -8.29 10.02
CA ILE A 152 9.38 -9.69 10.21
C ILE A 152 8.21 -9.77 11.18
N GLU A 153 8.27 -9.11 12.33
CA GLU A 153 7.17 -9.14 13.29
C GLU A 153 5.93 -8.42 12.74
N ALA A 154 6.08 -7.29 12.04
CA ALA A 154 4.94 -6.64 11.38
C ALA A 154 4.24 -7.57 10.38
N PHE A 155 5.01 -8.29 9.55
CA PHE A 155 4.48 -9.26 8.60
C PHE A 155 3.83 -10.46 9.29
N LYS A 156 4.37 -10.94 10.42
CA LYS A 156 3.77 -12.01 11.21
C LYS A 156 2.38 -11.63 11.71
N TRP A 157 2.20 -10.42 12.25
CA TRP A 157 0.89 -9.95 12.71
C TRP A 157 -0.08 -9.69 11.56
N ALA A 158 0.42 -9.19 10.42
CA ALA A 158 -0.39 -9.03 9.22
C ALA A 158 -0.85 -10.39 8.64
N ASP A 159 0.04 -11.39 8.62
CA ASP A 159 -0.28 -12.76 8.21
C ASP A 159 -1.33 -13.39 9.12
N LEU A 160 -1.16 -13.23 10.43
CA LEU A 160 -2.11 -13.73 11.43
C LEU A 160 -3.49 -13.05 11.31
N SER A 161 -3.54 -11.75 10.98
CA SER A 161 -4.80 -11.06 10.65
C SER A 161 -5.49 -11.72 9.45
N CYS A 162 -4.72 -12.08 8.41
CA CYS A 162 -5.24 -12.73 7.22
C CYS A 162 -5.68 -14.18 7.51
N GLU A 163 -4.94 -14.92 8.35
CA GLU A 163 -5.31 -16.25 8.84
C GLU A 163 -6.67 -16.23 9.55
N TYR A 164 -6.95 -15.18 10.32
CA TYR A 164 -8.25 -14.96 10.95
C TYR A 164 -9.33 -14.37 10.03
N GLY A 165 -9.01 -14.16 8.74
CA GLY A 165 -9.97 -13.76 7.71
C GLY A 165 -10.05 -12.26 7.42
N LEU A 166 -9.08 -11.45 7.89
CA LEU A 166 -9.04 -10.02 7.63
C LEU A 166 -7.75 -9.61 6.90
N PHE A 167 -7.88 -9.33 5.60
CA PHE A 167 -6.89 -8.60 4.84
C PHE A 167 -7.23 -7.11 4.86
N SER A 168 -6.66 -6.37 5.82
CA SER A 168 -6.97 -4.96 6.05
C SER A 168 -6.16 -4.01 5.15
N HIS A 169 -6.55 -2.73 5.10
CA HIS A 169 -5.72 -1.70 4.46
C HIS A 169 -4.33 -1.60 5.08
N CYS A 170 -4.19 -1.87 6.37
CA CYS A 170 -2.88 -1.91 7.01
C CYS A 170 -1.98 -3.00 6.41
N SER A 171 -2.50 -4.22 6.25
CA SER A 171 -1.78 -5.34 5.60
C SER A 171 -1.42 -5.02 4.15
N LEU A 172 -2.36 -4.46 3.38
CA LEU A 172 -2.09 -3.99 2.01
C LEU A 172 -0.96 -2.96 1.99
N HIS A 173 -1.03 -1.93 2.83
CA HIS A 173 0.01 -0.89 2.90
C HIS A 173 1.37 -1.46 3.29
N LEU A 174 1.42 -2.44 4.20
CA LEU A 174 2.66 -3.11 4.57
C LEU A 174 3.28 -3.84 3.36
N VAL A 175 2.47 -4.59 2.61
CA VAL A 175 2.92 -5.28 1.39
C VAL A 175 3.42 -4.29 0.34
N LEU A 176 2.66 -3.22 0.07
CA LEU A 176 3.04 -2.19 -0.90
C LEU A 176 4.31 -1.43 -0.48
N LEU A 177 4.49 -1.18 0.82
CA LEU A 177 5.70 -0.57 1.36
C LEU A 177 6.90 -1.50 1.15
N TYR A 178 6.75 -2.79 1.45
CA TYR A 178 7.79 -3.79 1.22
C TYR A 178 8.18 -3.89 -0.26
N ASP A 179 7.20 -3.96 -1.17
CA ASP A 179 7.46 -4.05 -2.62
C ASP A 179 8.16 -2.78 -3.14
N ARG A 180 7.90 -1.61 -2.53
CA ARG A 180 8.60 -0.35 -2.83
C ARG A 180 10.04 -0.32 -2.31
N LEU A 181 10.29 -0.88 -1.13
CA LEU A 181 11.62 -0.91 -0.49
C LEU A 181 12.52 -2.02 -1.07
N GLY A 182 11.94 -3.10 -1.60
CA GLY A 182 12.65 -4.20 -2.23
C GLY A 182 13.48 -3.78 -3.45
N LYS A 183 14.73 -4.27 -3.56
CA LYS A 183 15.57 -4.08 -4.76
C LYS A 183 15.11 -4.96 -5.94
N ALA A 184 14.28 -5.97 -5.69
CA ALA A 184 13.63 -6.83 -6.68
C ALA A 184 12.19 -7.21 -6.22
N PRO A 185 11.23 -7.35 -7.14
CA PRO A 185 9.85 -7.64 -6.82
C PRO A 185 9.71 -9.13 -6.53
N LEU A 186 8.98 -9.42 -5.45
CA LEU A 186 8.58 -10.76 -5.04
C LEU A 186 9.70 -11.80 -4.99
N ASP A 187 10.95 -11.41 -4.75
CA ASP A 187 11.76 -12.31 -3.93
C ASP A 187 11.16 -12.22 -2.52
N ARG A 188 10.11 -13.02 -2.30
CA ARG A 188 9.44 -13.10 -0.99
C ARG A 188 10.47 -13.48 0.07
N GLY A 189 11.62 -14.08 -0.30
CA GLY A 189 12.77 -14.29 0.56
C GLY A 189 12.37 -14.83 1.93
N ASN A 190 12.83 -14.15 2.99
CA ASN A 190 12.51 -14.49 4.37
C ASN A 190 11.02 -14.33 4.75
N PHE A 191 10.23 -13.66 3.91
CA PHE A 191 8.80 -13.43 4.07
C PHE A 191 7.93 -14.43 3.32
N ALA A 192 8.51 -15.35 2.52
CA ALA A 192 7.74 -16.37 1.79
C ALA A 192 6.93 -17.29 2.72
N LYS A 193 7.36 -17.42 3.97
CA LYS A 193 6.67 -18.18 5.03
C LYS A 193 5.33 -17.59 5.47
N PHE A 194 5.07 -16.31 5.20
CA PHE A 194 3.82 -15.63 5.56
C PHE A 194 2.78 -15.84 4.45
N THR A 195 2.27 -17.06 4.33
CA THR A 195 1.49 -17.49 3.17
C THR A 195 0.11 -16.85 3.09
N HIS A 196 -0.54 -16.53 4.21
CA HIS A 196 -1.89 -15.99 4.25
C HIS A 196 -1.96 -14.56 3.70
N ILE A 197 -1.03 -13.69 4.12
CA ILE A 197 -0.99 -12.30 3.63
C ILE A 197 -0.67 -12.26 2.13
N TRP A 198 0.22 -13.13 1.64
CA TRP A 198 0.54 -13.17 0.22
C TRP A 198 -0.62 -13.69 -0.61
N THR A 199 -1.30 -14.73 -0.14
CA THR A 199 -2.50 -15.26 -0.80
C THR A 199 -3.60 -14.21 -0.86
N ALA A 200 -3.86 -13.52 0.27
CA ALA A 200 -4.86 -12.46 0.32
C ALA A 200 -4.50 -11.27 -0.58
N TYR A 201 -3.21 -10.90 -0.67
CA TYR A 201 -2.75 -9.86 -1.58
C TYR A 201 -2.89 -10.26 -3.05
N ASP A 202 -2.56 -11.51 -3.40
CA ASP A 202 -2.72 -12.01 -4.76
C ASP A 202 -4.22 -12.00 -5.16
N ASN A 203 -5.11 -12.49 -4.30
CA ASN A 203 -6.57 -12.40 -4.51
C ASN A 203 -7.03 -10.95 -4.67
N PHE A 204 -6.59 -10.05 -3.79
CA PHE A 204 -6.91 -8.62 -3.88
C PHE A 204 -6.49 -8.00 -5.22
N ARG A 205 -5.32 -8.37 -5.75
CA ARG A 205 -4.86 -7.90 -7.07
C ARG A 205 -5.71 -8.45 -8.21
N GLU A 206 -6.12 -9.71 -8.12
CA GLU A 206 -7.01 -10.32 -9.10
C GLU A 206 -8.39 -9.64 -9.10
N GLU A 207 -8.93 -9.34 -7.93
CA GLU A 207 -10.25 -8.71 -7.72
C GLU A 207 -10.30 -7.22 -8.03
N THR A 208 -9.19 -6.48 -7.88
CA THR A 208 -9.18 -5.01 -8.08
C THR A 208 -8.46 -4.60 -9.37
N GLY A 209 -7.74 -5.54 -9.98
CA GLY A 209 -6.86 -5.24 -11.10
C GLY A 209 -5.64 -4.42 -10.72
N LEU A 210 -5.35 -4.23 -9.41
CA LEU A 210 -4.19 -3.46 -8.97
C LEU A 210 -2.90 -4.03 -9.58
N GLN A 211 -2.33 -3.27 -10.51
CA GLN A 211 -1.04 -3.59 -11.10
C GLN A 211 0.07 -2.96 -10.29
N ARG A 212 1.27 -3.56 -10.34
CA ARG A 212 2.41 -3.07 -9.56
C ARG A 212 2.75 -1.64 -9.95
N PRO A 213 2.58 -0.66 -9.04
CA PRO A 213 2.89 0.72 -9.35
C PRO A 213 4.37 0.82 -9.71
N ARG A 214 4.67 1.25 -10.95
CA ARG A 214 6.05 1.46 -11.42
C ARG A 214 6.91 0.18 -11.47
N SER A 215 6.30 -0.97 -11.76
CA SER A 215 7.05 -2.21 -11.96
C SER A 215 8.27 -1.97 -12.87
N ARG A 216 9.46 -2.31 -12.38
CA ARG A 216 10.68 -2.38 -13.20
C ARG A 216 10.77 -3.71 -13.95
N TYR A 217 9.68 -4.48 -14.00
CA TYR A 217 9.66 -5.87 -14.44
C TYR A 217 8.44 -6.08 -15.34
N CYS A 218 8.56 -7.03 -16.26
CA CYS A 218 7.42 -7.42 -17.09
C CYS A 218 6.31 -8.02 -16.21
N GLU A 219 5.06 -7.59 -16.40
CA GLU A 219 3.92 -8.09 -15.61
C GLU A 219 3.64 -9.58 -15.86
N ASN A 220 3.91 -10.06 -17.08
CA ASN A 220 3.67 -11.44 -17.46
C ASN A 220 4.79 -12.40 -17.02
N CYS A 221 6.03 -12.11 -17.42
CA CYS A 221 7.16 -13.02 -17.21
C CYS A 221 8.05 -12.67 -16.02
N TYR A 222 7.74 -11.58 -15.30
CA TYR A 222 8.47 -11.08 -14.14
C TYR A 222 9.98 -10.83 -14.34
N LYS A 223 10.46 -10.81 -15.59
CA LYS A 223 11.86 -10.52 -15.90
C LYS A 223 12.15 -9.02 -15.82
N LYS A 224 13.31 -8.68 -15.29
CA LYS A 224 13.87 -7.32 -15.31
C LYS A 224 14.39 -7.01 -16.71
N PRO A 225 13.96 -5.92 -17.37
CA PRO A 225 14.54 -5.49 -18.63
C PRO A 225 15.95 -4.92 -18.38
N ARG A 226 16.79 -4.91 -19.41
CA ARG A 226 18.12 -4.27 -19.36
C ARG A 226 18.02 -2.76 -19.11
N ARG A 227 17.01 -2.10 -19.68
CA ARG A 227 16.69 -0.67 -19.49
C ARG A 227 15.20 -0.52 -19.25
N ARG A 228 14.82 0.38 -18.33
CA ARG A 228 13.40 0.61 -18.00
C ARG A 228 12.59 1.10 -19.21
N SER A 229 13.20 1.87 -20.10
CA SER A 229 12.57 2.37 -21.34
C SER A 229 12.16 1.26 -22.32
N LEU A 230 12.66 0.03 -22.14
CA LEU A 230 12.27 -1.11 -22.98
C LEU A 230 10.92 -1.72 -22.56
N LEU A 231 10.39 -1.34 -21.41
CA LEU A 231 9.07 -1.79 -21.00
C LEU A 231 8.00 -0.96 -21.69
N LYS A 232 7.14 -1.65 -22.44
CA LYS A 232 5.97 -1.06 -23.09
C LYS A 232 4.79 -1.12 -22.13
N ARG A 233 4.13 0.02 -21.90
CA ARG A 233 2.89 0.06 -21.12
C ARG A 233 1.73 -0.49 -21.94
N CYS A 234 0.68 -0.97 -21.26
CA CYS A 234 -0.58 -1.22 -21.94
C CYS A 234 -1.05 0.04 -22.69
N ALA A 235 -1.49 -0.15 -23.93
CA ALA A 235 -1.95 0.94 -24.80
C ALA A 235 -3.43 1.30 -24.60
N GLY A 236 -4.21 0.52 -23.85
CA GLY A 236 -5.63 0.83 -23.60
C GLY A 236 -5.83 1.93 -22.55
N ASP A 237 -7.10 2.29 -22.32
CA ASP A 237 -7.52 3.42 -21.47
C ASP A 237 -7.69 3.08 -19.99
N CYS A 238 -7.12 1.97 -19.56
CA CYS A 238 -7.02 1.61 -18.15
C CYS A 238 -6.42 2.73 -17.31
N ILE A 239 -6.88 2.83 -16.06
CA ILE A 239 -6.39 3.77 -15.06
C ILE A 239 -4.84 3.72 -15.03
N PRO A 240 -4.14 4.86 -15.09
CA PRO A 240 -2.67 4.90 -15.18
C PRO A 240 -1.93 4.06 -14.13
N ASP A 241 -2.46 4.01 -12.91
CA ASP A 241 -1.87 3.21 -11.82
C ASP A 241 -2.05 1.71 -12.01
N ASN A 242 -3.07 1.32 -12.77
CA ASN A 242 -3.35 -0.05 -13.16
C ASN A 242 -2.75 -0.40 -14.54
N LYS A 243 -1.95 0.46 -15.18
CA LYS A 243 -1.34 0.15 -16.48
C LYS A 243 -0.15 -0.80 -16.31
N PRO A 244 -0.27 -2.09 -16.70
CA PRO A 244 0.82 -3.04 -16.63
C PRO A 244 1.89 -2.68 -17.65
N VAL A 245 3.09 -3.17 -17.41
CA VAL A 245 4.24 -2.95 -18.27
C VAL A 245 4.81 -4.29 -18.73
N TYR A 246 5.19 -4.37 -20.00
CA TYR A 246 5.59 -5.62 -20.65
C TYR A 246 6.95 -5.45 -21.32
N CYS A 247 7.77 -6.50 -21.30
CA CYS A 247 9.03 -6.50 -22.05
C CYS A 247 8.83 -6.63 -23.57
N GLY A 248 7.60 -6.89 -24.05
CA GLY A 248 7.27 -6.99 -25.47
C GLY A 248 5.82 -7.39 -25.73
N ARG A 249 5.41 -7.35 -27.00
CA ARG A 249 4.03 -7.63 -27.46
C ARG A 249 3.58 -9.06 -27.15
N LYS A 250 4.50 -10.03 -27.20
CA LYS A 250 4.23 -11.43 -26.82
C LYS A 250 3.70 -11.54 -25.38
N CYS A 251 4.43 -10.99 -24.42
CA CYS A 251 4.03 -10.99 -23.01
C CYS A 251 2.73 -10.20 -22.77
N GLN A 252 2.51 -9.12 -23.52
CA GLN A 252 1.24 -8.39 -23.45
C GLN A 252 0.07 -9.25 -23.93
N LYS A 253 0.21 -9.93 -25.08
CA LYS A 253 -0.84 -10.78 -25.66
C LYS A 253 -1.19 -11.96 -24.75
N GLU A 254 -0.19 -12.62 -24.16
CA GLU A 254 -0.38 -13.72 -23.20
C GLU A 254 -1.11 -13.27 -21.93
N HIS A 255 -0.77 -12.08 -21.40
CA HIS A 255 -1.42 -11.54 -20.20
C HIS A 255 -2.79 -10.90 -20.50
N TRP A 256 -3.09 -10.61 -21.77
CA TRP A 256 -4.27 -9.83 -22.16
C TRP A 256 -5.59 -10.46 -21.69
N SER A 257 -5.74 -11.78 -21.77
CA SER A 257 -6.96 -12.47 -21.34
C SER A 257 -7.30 -12.22 -19.86
N LYS A 258 -6.28 -12.14 -19.00
CA LYS A 258 -6.43 -11.82 -17.56
C LYS A 258 -6.65 -10.33 -17.31
N TYR A 259 -5.95 -9.49 -18.08
CA TYR A 259 -5.93 -8.05 -17.87
C TYR A 259 -7.13 -7.32 -18.48
N ARG A 260 -7.74 -7.85 -19.56
CA ARG A 260 -8.77 -7.14 -20.35
C ARG A 260 -9.95 -6.64 -19.51
N GLN A 261 -10.34 -7.36 -18.46
CA GLN A 261 -11.44 -6.95 -17.56
C GLN A 261 -11.15 -5.63 -16.81
N TRP A 262 -9.86 -5.32 -16.62
CA TRP A 262 -9.36 -4.10 -16.00
C TRP A 262 -8.96 -3.04 -17.03
N CYS A 263 -8.73 -3.46 -18.27
CA CYS A 263 -8.55 -2.61 -19.41
C CYS A 263 -9.91 -2.25 -20.01
N LYS A 264 -10.73 -1.56 -19.22
CA LYS A 264 -11.94 -0.94 -19.75
C LYS A 264 -11.48 0.15 -20.72
N PHE A 265 -11.73 -0.06 -22.00
CA PHE A 265 -12.09 1.08 -22.83
C PHE A 265 -13.35 1.61 -22.15
N GLU A 266 -13.34 2.85 -21.69
CA GLU A 266 -14.62 3.56 -21.68
C GLU A 266 -15.03 3.54 -23.16
N THR A 267 -15.81 2.53 -23.54
CA THR A 267 -16.77 2.71 -24.60
C THR A 267 -17.61 3.86 -24.07
N VAL A 268 -17.19 5.08 -24.40
CA VAL A 268 -18.11 6.19 -24.51
C VAL A 268 -19.33 5.56 -25.16
N ASP A 269 -20.46 5.59 -24.46
CA ASP A 269 -21.76 5.08 -24.91
C ASP A 269 -22.24 5.88 -26.13
N THR A 270 -21.43 5.97 -27.17
CA THR A 270 -21.90 6.07 -28.53
C THR A 270 -22.41 4.68 -28.85
N ASP A 271 -23.72 4.56 -29.01
CA ASP A 271 -24.49 3.47 -29.60
C ASP A 271 -23.99 3.11 -31.02
N SER A 272 -22.71 2.80 -31.15
CA SER A 272 -22.06 2.27 -32.34
C SER A 272 -22.40 0.80 -32.40
N GLU A 273 -23.63 0.54 -32.83
CA GLU A 273 -24.10 -0.65 -33.53
C GLU A 273 -22.94 -1.55 -33.98
N TRP A 274 -22.71 -2.60 -33.18
CA TRP A 274 -21.99 -3.84 -33.49
C TRP A 274 -21.32 -3.92 -34.86
N THR A 275 -20.08 -3.44 -34.98
CA THR A 275 -19.15 -4.00 -35.97
C THR A 275 -18.71 -5.36 -35.46
N THR A 276 -19.25 -6.41 -36.08
CA THR A 276 -18.92 -7.81 -35.84
C THR A 276 -17.40 -8.03 -35.88
N ASP A 277 -16.90 -8.90 -34.98
CA ASP A 277 -15.50 -9.31 -34.76
C ASP A 277 -14.77 -9.86 -36.01
N SER A 278 -15.38 -9.84 -37.20
CA SER A 278 -14.86 -10.36 -38.45
C SER A 278 -13.95 -9.41 -39.23
N GLU A 279 -13.84 -8.13 -38.85
CA GLU A 279 -13.01 -7.15 -39.58
C GLU A 279 -11.73 -6.72 -38.82
N ARG A 280 -11.40 -7.41 -37.70
CA ARG A 280 -10.20 -7.09 -36.90
C ARG A 280 -8.95 -7.90 -37.25
N GLU A 281 -8.95 -8.59 -38.38
CA GLU A 281 -7.80 -9.27 -38.95
C GLU A 281 -7.45 -8.63 -40.29
N ASP A 282 -6.59 -7.61 -40.25
CA ASP A 282 -5.54 -7.35 -41.26
C ASP A 282 -4.78 -6.08 -40.86
N TRP A 283 -4.05 -6.15 -39.75
CA TRP A 283 -2.87 -5.31 -39.58
C TRP A 283 -1.70 -6.06 -40.23
N GLU A 284 -1.70 -6.07 -41.57
CA GLU A 284 -0.55 -6.53 -42.35
C GLU A 284 0.69 -5.80 -41.88
N TYR A 285 1.67 -6.60 -41.51
CA TYR A 285 2.94 -6.18 -40.97
C TYR A 285 3.75 -5.57 -42.14
N SER A 286 3.80 -4.25 -42.23
CA SER A 286 4.76 -3.57 -43.10
C SER A 286 6.18 -3.77 -42.55
N GLU A 287 6.80 -4.90 -42.87
CA GLU A 287 8.25 -5.08 -42.83
C GLU A 287 8.88 -4.15 -43.89
N GLY A 288 8.92 -2.84 -43.67
CA GLY A 288 9.32 -1.97 -44.77
C GLY A 288 9.67 -0.51 -44.51
N GLU A 289 9.57 0.02 -43.30
CA GLU A 289 10.07 1.37 -43.03
C GLU A 289 11.32 1.28 -42.16
N GLY A 290 12.47 1.22 -42.84
CA GLY A 290 13.76 1.48 -42.23
C GLY A 290 13.72 2.79 -41.45
N ALA A 291 14.52 2.87 -40.38
CA ALA A 291 14.63 4.09 -39.59
C ALA A 291 14.85 5.30 -40.51
N PRO A 292 14.12 6.41 -40.32
CA PRO A 292 14.30 7.60 -41.15
C PRO A 292 15.78 7.97 -41.15
N GLU A 293 16.36 8.11 -42.34
CA GLU A 293 17.74 8.55 -42.50
C GLU A 293 17.91 9.86 -41.72
N LEU A 294 18.85 9.84 -40.77
CA LEU A 294 19.20 11.05 -40.04
C LEU A 294 19.72 12.07 -41.06
N PRO A 295 19.26 13.33 -41.01
CA PRO A 295 19.74 14.35 -41.93
C PRO A 295 21.26 14.50 -41.78
N ASP A 296 21.96 14.56 -42.91
CA ASP A 296 23.40 14.76 -42.97
C ASP A 296 23.80 16.03 -42.20
N VAL A 297 24.42 15.84 -41.04
CA VAL A 297 25.00 16.93 -40.25
C VAL A 297 26.33 17.30 -40.90
N PRO A 298 26.51 18.52 -41.42
CA PRO A 298 27.75 18.93 -42.05
C PRO A 298 28.91 18.84 -41.04
N PRO A 299 30.08 18.30 -41.45
CA PRO A 299 31.25 18.28 -40.59
C PRO A 299 31.65 19.72 -40.22
N GLY A 300 31.46 20.09 -38.95
CA GLY A 300 31.81 21.42 -38.42
C GLY A 300 30.71 22.16 -37.68
N SER A 301 29.46 21.66 -37.64
CA SER A 301 28.39 22.29 -36.88
C SER A 301 28.64 22.16 -35.37
N LYS A 302 29.15 23.23 -34.74
CA LYS A 302 29.22 23.37 -33.29
C LYS A 302 27.80 23.64 -32.77
N VAL A 303 27.25 22.67 -32.03
CA VAL A 303 26.00 22.87 -31.30
C VAL A 303 26.32 23.70 -30.06
N GLU A 304 25.98 24.99 -30.09
CA GLU A 304 26.02 25.84 -28.91
C GLU A 304 24.86 25.48 -27.98
N ILE A 305 25.17 24.78 -26.89
CA ILE A 305 24.22 24.48 -25.83
C ILE A 305 24.18 25.68 -24.89
N ASN A 306 23.16 26.52 -25.06
CA ASN A 306 22.91 27.66 -24.16
C ASN A 306 22.33 27.17 -22.83
N PHE A 307 23.16 27.13 -21.79
CA PHE A 307 22.71 26.93 -20.41
C PHE A 307 22.23 28.26 -19.83
N ALA A 308 20.95 28.55 -20.01
CA ALA A 308 20.30 29.63 -19.27
C ALA A 308 20.11 29.21 -17.80
N SER A 309 20.84 29.90 -16.94
CA SER A 309 20.79 29.94 -15.47
C SER A 309 19.35 29.97 -14.91
N CYS A 310 18.92 28.88 -14.27
CA CYS A 310 17.92 28.95 -13.20
C CYS A 310 18.62 29.40 -11.91
N ARG A 311 18.40 30.66 -11.51
CA ARG A 311 18.75 31.14 -10.17
C ARG A 311 17.69 30.69 -9.17
N HIS A 312 18.20 30.38 -7.98
CA HIS A 312 17.48 29.97 -6.78
C HIS A 312 16.50 31.01 -6.28
#